data_AF-A0A976DU42-F1
#
_entry.id   AF-A0A976DU42-F1
#
_cell.length_a   1.000
_cell.length_b   1.000
_cell.length_c   1.000
_cell.angle_alpha   90.00
_cell.angle_beta   90.00
_cell.angle_gamma   90.00
#
_symmetry.space_group_name_H-M   'P 1'
#
loop_
_entity.id
_entity.type
_entity.pdbx_description
1 polymer ?
#
loop_
_entity_poly.entity_id
_entity_poly.type
_entity_poly.pdbx_seq_one_letter_code
_entity_poly.pdbx_strand_id
1 'polypeptide(L)'
;MSKKSKNKKSVAKAPLQSPQTYLKSGKARNLPIYECRLNPDWRETGLATVVVARSHAGGSITWATYLIDVFCVGLKQTHYLFNVEIDEYEEMLEQISEMQELEIADYTLVHNVVYGGIAYAEDLDISPLDKDWAVSQYVLAADTDEVELLDLEFGKDGMPFYNSGPYDNVKQIIQKLDTAVGPGNYHYLSHVGGFDLSGIDFNDLDFDDDDDDDDWEEDEDDENEDDDEGFTDFEEIKDEK
;
A
#
# COMPACT_ATOMS: atom_id res chain seq x y z
N MET A 1 56.13 19.22 20.64
CA MET A 1 55.37 18.02 20.21
C MET A 1 54.24 18.50 19.30
N SER A 2 54.27 18.14 18.02
CA SER A 2 53.30 18.57 17.00
C SER A 2 52.29 17.45 16.78
N LYS A 3 50.99 17.67 17.04
CA LYS A 3 49.92 16.71 16.76
C LYS A 3 49.35 17.02 15.37
N LYS A 4 49.75 16.23 14.37
CA LYS A 4 49.11 16.20 13.04
C LYS A 4 47.72 15.58 13.17
N SER A 5 46.68 16.37 12.94
CA SER A 5 45.32 15.90 12.70
C SER A 5 45.28 15.17 11.35
N LYS A 6 44.88 13.90 11.34
CA LYS A 6 44.64 13.13 10.12
C LYS A 6 43.19 13.36 9.69
N ASN A 7 43.00 14.12 8.61
CA ASN A 7 41.72 14.27 7.94
C ASN A 7 41.29 12.90 7.37
N LYS A 8 40.24 12.28 7.93
CA LYS A 8 39.56 11.15 7.31
C LYS A 8 38.71 11.72 6.16
N LYS A 9 39.08 11.40 4.92
CA LYS A 9 38.20 11.63 3.75
C LYS A 9 36.93 10.83 3.95
N SER A 10 35.79 11.50 4.05
CA SER A 10 34.47 10.86 3.96
C SER A 10 34.33 10.29 2.55
N VAL A 11 34.10 8.99 2.46
CA VAL A 11 33.62 8.38 1.21
C VAL A 11 32.20 8.89 1.03
N ALA A 12 31.95 9.66 -0.03
CA ALA A 12 30.60 10.10 -0.36
C ALA A 12 29.71 8.86 -0.53
N LYS A 13 28.71 8.71 0.36
CA LYS A 13 27.65 7.72 0.16
C LYS A 13 26.93 8.12 -1.13
N ALA A 14 26.82 7.19 -2.07
CA ALA A 14 25.96 7.37 -3.23
C ALA A 14 24.55 7.75 -2.73
N PRO A 15 23.82 8.64 -3.42
CA PRO A 15 22.50 9.07 -2.97
C PRO A 15 21.59 7.85 -2.79
N LEU A 16 21.07 7.68 -1.58
CA LEU A 16 20.12 6.63 -1.25
C LEU A 16 18.85 6.94 -2.06
N GLN A 17 18.47 6.07 -3.00
CA GLN A 17 17.19 6.23 -3.70
C GLN A 17 16.06 6.17 -2.66
N SER A 18 15.00 6.99 -2.82
CA SER A 18 13.84 6.87 -1.94
C SER A 18 13.21 5.46 -2.06
N PRO A 19 12.64 4.91 -0.97
CA PRO A 19 11.96 3.60 -1.00
C PRO A 19 11.02 3.44 -2.19
N GLN A 20 10.16 4.44 -2.43
CA GLN A 20 9.22 4.46 -3.55
C GLN A 20 9.90 4.36 -4.92
N THR A 21 11.00 5.10 -5.12
CA THR A 21 11.76 5.06 -6.38
C THR A 21 12.36 3.68 -6.60
N TYR A 22 12.90 3.05 -5.56
CA TYR A 22 13.44 1.71 -5.65
C TYR A 22 12.36 0.69 -6.01
N LEU A 23 11.22 0.70 -5.30
CA LEU A 23 10.11 -0.21 -5.56
C LEU A 23 9.56 -0.02 -6.99
N LYS A 24 9.20 1.21 -7.37
CA LYS A 24 8.69 1.53 -8.72
C LYS A 24 9.66 1.21 -9.86
N SER A 25 10.97 1.12 -9.58
CA SER A 25 11.94 0.67 -10.58
C SER A 25 11.84 -0.83 -10.93
N GLY A 26 11.00 -1.60 -10.22
CA GLY A 26 10.81 -3.04 -10.41
C GLY A 26 11.93 -3.91 -9.83
N LYS A 27 12.98 -3.30 -9.26
CA LYS A 27 14.10 -4.05 -8.65
C LYS A 27 13.64 -4.95 -7.50
N ALA A 28 12.71 -4.47 -6.66
CA ALA A 28 12.18 -5.25 -5.54
C ALA A 28 11.53 -6.56 -6.00
N ARG A 29 10.78 -6.55 -7.12
CA ARG A 29 10.15 -7.75 -7.71
C ARG A 29 11.13 -8.87 -8.07
N ASN A 30 12.40 -8.54 -8.28
CA ASN A 30 13.44 -9.49 -8.68
C ASN A 30 14.25 -10.05 -7.50
N LEU A 31 14.02 -9.55 -6.28
CA LEU A 31 14.68 -10.08 -5.09
C LEU A 31 14.13 -11.47 -4.76
N PRO A 32 14.95 -12.41 -4.26
CA PRO A 32 14.44 -13.70 -3.76
C PRO A 32 13.35 -13.51 -2.71
N ILE A 33 12.31 -14.34 -2.77
CA ILE A 33 11.33 -14.44 -1.68
C ILE A 33 12.06 -14.91 -0.43
N TYR A 34 11.87 -14.18 0.67
CA TYR A 34 12.33 -14.58 2.00
C TYR A 34 11.29 -15.48 2.65
N GLU A 35 10.08 -14.97 2.82
CA GLU A 35 8.92 -15.74 3.25
C GLU A 35 7.62 -15.06 2.81
N CYS A 36 6.52 -15.80 2.90
CA CYS A 36 5.17 -15.29 2.75
C CYS A 36 4.31 -15.78 3.91
N ARG A 37 3.39 -14.92 4.38
CA ARG A 37 2.41 -15.28 5.41
C ARG A 37 0.99 -14.99 4.97
N LEU A 38 0.06 -15.78 5.47
CA LEU A 38 -1.38 -15.64 5.25
C LEU A 38 -2.13 -16.13 6.48
N ASN A 39 -3.20 -15.45 6.88
CA ASN A 39 -4.07 -15.95 7.95
C ASN A 39 -4.86 -17.18 7.48
N PRO A 40 -4.99 -18.25 8.28
CA PRO A 40 -5.56 -19.51 7.82
C PRO A 40 -7.07 -19.44 7.53
N ASP A 41 -7.79 -18.52 8.19
CA ASP A 41 -9.24 -18.36 8.15
C ASP A 41 -9.74 -17.34 7.11
N TRP A 42 -8.88 -16.96 6.16
CA TRP A 42 -9.18 -15.90 5.18
C TRP A 42 -10.39 -16.21 4.29
N ARG A 43 -10.68 -17.49 4.03
CA ARG A 43 -11.83 -17.92 3.22
C ARG A 43 -13.14 -17.82 4.00
N GLU A 44 -13.09 -18.12 5.28
CA GLU A 44 -14.24 -18.10 6.19
C GLU A 44 -14.60 -16.68 6.59
N THR A 45 -13.59 -15.86 6.87
CA THR A 45 -13.75 -14.46 7.30
C THR A 45 -13.98 -13.50 6.14
N GLY A 46 -13.53 -13.85 4.94
CA GLY A 46 -13.52 -12.96 3.77
C GLY A 46 -12.40 -11.94 3.77
N LEU A 47 -11.49 -11.99 4.75
CA LEU A 47 -10.37 -11.06 4.89
C LEU A 47 -9.05 -11.83 4.90
N ALA A 48 -8.25 -11.64 3.86
CA ALA A 48 -6.91 -12.17 3.76
C ALA A 48 -5.89 -11.09 4.16
N THR A 49 -5.21 -11.30 5.27
CA THR A 49 -3.99 -10.57 5.64
C THR A 49 -2.80 -11.32 5.07
N VAL A 50 -2.20 -10.74 4.03
CA VAL A 50 -1.06 -11.31 3.32
C VAL A 50 0.19 -10.53 3.67
N VAL A 51 1.29 -11.25 3.95
CA VAL A 51 2.63 -10.67 4.06
C VAL A 51 3.51 -11.27 2.98
N VAL A 52 4.23 -10.42 2.24
CA VAL A 52 5.27 -10.86 1.31
C VAL A 52 6.58 -10.16 1.64
N ALA A 53 7.61 -10.93 1.96
CA ALA A 53 8.94 -10.44 2.26
C ALA A 53 9.97 -10.94 1.24
N ARG A 54 10.92 -10.07 0.89
CA ARG A 54 12.01 -10.37 -0.05
C ARG A 54 13.36 -10.01 0.54
N SER A 55 14.35 -10.84 0.27
CA SER A 55 15.71 -10.71 0.82
C SER A 55 16.63 -9.96 -0.15
N HIS A 56 17.33 -8.95 0.37
CA HIS A 56 18.44 -8.32 -0.33
C HIS A 56 19.71 -9.16 -0.18
N ALA A 57 20.68 -8.99 -1.09
CA ALA A 57 21.97 -9.68 -1.01
C ALA A 57 22.74 -9.41 0.31
N GLY A 58 22.44 -8.31 1.00
CA GLY A 58 23.02 -7.95 2.30
C GLY A 58 22.29 -8.55 3.52
N GLY A 59 21.21 -9.30 3.33
CA GLY A 59 20.41 -9.89 4.40
C GLY A 59 19.27 -9.01 4.93
N SER A 60 19.22 -7.73 4.55
CA SER A 60 18.07 -6.87 4.82
C SER A 60 16.81 -7.32 4.07
N ILE A 61 15.66 -6.89 4.55
CA ILE A 61 14.34 -7.28 4.03
C ILE A 61 13.64 -6.08 3.41
N THR A 62 12.95 -6.30 2.29
CA THR A 62 11.88 -5.44 1.79
C THR A 62 10.60 -6.24 1.84
N TRP A 63 9.56 -5.69 2.44
CA TRP A 63 8.30 -6.41 2.64
C TRP A 63 7.10 -5.50 2.44
N ALA A 64 5.95 -6.13 2.23
CA ALA A 64 4.67 -5.47 2.20
C ALA A 64 3.60 -6.35 2.84
N THR A 65 2.60 -5.68 3.41
CA THR A 65 1.37 -6.29 3.89
C THR A 65 0.20 -5.85 3.01
N TYR A 66 -0.76 -6.75 2.84
CA TYR A 66 -1.97 -6.51 2.05
C TYR A 66 -3.16 -7.07 2.82
N LEU A 67 -4.19 -6.24 2.99
CA LEU A 67 -5.49 -6.66 3.48
C LEU A 67 -6.43 -6.77 2.28
N ILE A 68 -6.78 -7.99 1.90
CA ILE A 68 -7.65 -8.29 0.77
C ILE A 68 -9.02 -8.73 1.29
N ASP A 69 -10.06 -8.01 0.90
CA ASP A 69 -11.45 -8.47 0.97
C ASP A 69 -11.72 -9.39 -0.21
N VAL A 70 -11.70 -10.69 0.04
CA VAL A 70 -11.94 -11.71 -0.99
C VAL A 70 -13.43 -11.91 -1.30
N PHE A 71 -14.32 -11.25 -0.55
CA PHE A 71 -15.76 -11.31 -0.78
C PHE A 71 -16.30 -10.14 -1.61
N CYS A 72 -15.60 -9.01 -1.65
CA CYS A 72 -16.09 -7.84 -2.37
C CYS A 72 -14.99 -6.90 -2.86
N VAL A 73 -14.46 -6.05 -1.98
CA VAL A 73 -13.77 -4.82 -2.41
C VAL A 73 -12.30 -5.00 -2.80
N GLY A 74 -11.77 -6.23 -2.73
CA GLY A 74 -10.39 -6.50 -3.08
C GLY A 74 -9.41 -5.85 -2.11
N LEU A 75 -8.37 -5.18 -2.60
CA LEU A 75 -7.37 -4.57 -1.72
C LEU A 75 -7.95 -3.39 -0.91
N LYS A 76 -8.13 -3.60 0.39
CA LYS A 76 -8.57 -2.56 1.35
C LYS A 76 -7.41 -1.68 1.82
N GLN A 77 -6.29 -2.30 2.16
CA GLN A 77 -5.15 -1.61 2.80
C GLN A 77 -3.82 -2.27 2.44
N THR A 78 -2.76 -1.48 2.32
CA THR A 78 -1.41 -2.00 2.12
C THR A 78 -0.36 -1.15 2.82
N HIS A 79 0.68 -1.80 3.33
CA HIS A 79 1.85 -1.14 3.90
C HIS A 79 3.11 -1.76 3.33
N TYR A 80 4.19 -0.99 3.23
CA TYR A 80 5.47 -1.51 2.77
C TYR A 80 6.64 -0.84 3.49
N LEU A 81 7.70 -1.62 3.69
CA LEU A 81 8.99 -1.08 4.16
C LEU A 81 10.13 -1.59 3.28
N PHE A 82 11.16 -0.77 3.18
CA PHE A 82 12.28 -1.00 2.31
C PHE A 82 13.58 -1.13 3.09
N ASN A 83 14.32 -2.21 2.85
CA ASN A 83 15.68 -2.41 3.33
C ASN A 83 15.79 -2.27 4.87
N VAL A 84 14.88 -2.93 5.58
CA VAL A 84 14.89 -3.05 7.04
C VAL A 84 15.83 -4.18 7.47
N GLU A 85 16.35 -4.11 8.69
CA GLU A 85 17.14 -5.22 9.24
C GLU A 85 16.24 -6.43 9.53
N ILE A 86 16.81 -7.63 9.52
CA ILE A 86 16.04 -8.87 9.69
C ILE A 86 15.36 -8.93 11.06
N ASP A 87 16.06 -8.51 12.12
CA ASP A 87 15.53 -8.48 13.49
C ASP A 87 14.33 -7.50 13.59
N GLU A 88 14.42 -6.33 12.95
CA GLU A 88 13.32 -5.36 12.89
C GLU A 88 12.10 -5.93 12.14
N TYR A 89 12.33 -6.63 11.03
CA TYR A 89 11.26 -7.31 10.30
C TYR A 89 10.60 -8.41 11.14
N GLU A 90 11.38 -9.22 11.86
CA GLU A 90 10.86 -10.29 12.74
C GLU A 90 10.02 -9.72 13.89
N GLU A 91 10.47 -8.63 14.53
CA GLU A 91 9.71 -7.94 15.57
C GLU A 91 8.36 -7.39 15.04
N MET A 92 8.36 -6.78 13.85
CA MET A 92 7.13 -6.30 13.23
C MET A 92 6.18 -7.43 12.85
N LEU A 93 6.71 -8.55 12.36
CA LEU A 93 5.91 -9.72 12.01
C LEU A 93 5.27 -10.34 13.25
N GLU A 94 5.99 -10.38 14.39
CA GLU A 94 5.46 -10.84 15.67
C GLU A 94 4.29 -9.96 16.12
N GLN A 95 4.41 -8.63 16.05
CA GLN A 95 3.33 -7.70 16.38
C GLN A 95 2.08 -7.90 15.52
N ILE A 96 2.23 -8.14 14.21
CA ILE A 96 1.10 -8.46 13.35
C ILE A 96 0.48 -9.80 13.77
N SER A 97 1.31 -10.79 14.07
CA SER A 97 0.89 -12.13 14.48
C SER A 97 0.13 -12.14 15.81
N GLU A 98 0.39 -11.17 16.70
CA GLU A 98 -0.38 -10.96 17.93
C GLU A 98 -1.81 -10.45 17.68
N MET A 99 -2.01 -9.69 16.59
CA MET A 99 -3.32 -9.15 16.21
C MET A 99 -4.13 -10.09 15.32
N GLN A 100 -3.45 -10.84 14.45
CA GLN A 100 -4.04 -11.76 13.49
C GLN A 100 -3.10 -12.95 13.32
N GLU A 101 -3.60 -14.18 13.50
CA GLU A 101 -2.80 -15.38 13.27
C GLU A 101 -2.32 -15.44 11.82
N LEU A 102 -1.03 -15.69 11.63
CA LEU A 102 -0.36 -15.72 10.33
C LEU A 102 0.50 -16.99 10.18
N GLU A 103 0.19 -17.81 9.20
CA GLU A 103 0.93 -19.04 8.87
C GLU A 103 1.82 -18.84 7.64
N ILE A 104 2.86 -19.68 7.52
CA ILE A 104 3.70 -19.71 6.31
C ILE A 104 2.84 -20.17 5.12
N ALA A 105 2.89 -19.40 4.04
CA ALA A 105 2.14 -19.67 2.82
C ALA A 105 3.06 -19.77 1.60
N ASP A 106 2.61 -20.50 0.59
CA ASP A 106 3.29 -20.54 -0.71
C ASP A 106 3.15 -19.20 -1.43
N TYR A 107 4.22 -18.77 -2.12
CA TYR A 107 4.21 -17.51 -2.86
C TYR A 107 3.13 -17.48 -3.95
N THR A 108 2.90 -18.59 -4.64
CA THR A 108 1.87 -18.74 -5.67
C THR A 108 0.49 -18.47 -5.09
N LEU A 109 0.20 -19.04 -3.91
CA LEU A 109 -1.08 -18.84 -3.24
C LEU A 109 -1.30 -17.37 -2.88
N VAL A 110 -0.34 -16.74 -2.20
CA VAL A 110 -0.51 -15.33 -1.77
C VAL A 110 -0.58 -14.37 -2.94
N HIS A 111 0.16 -14.63 -4.02
CA HIS A 111 0.11 -13.85 -5.25
C HIS A 111 -1.30 -13.91 -5.88
N ASN A 112 -1.86 -15.12 -6.00
CA ASN A 112 -3.22 -15.32 -6.51
C ASN A 112 -4.31 -14.74 -5.59
N VAL A 113 -4.15 -14.80 -4.26
CA VAL A 113 -5.09 -14.18 -3.32
C VAL A 113 -5.13 -12.66 -3.52
N VAL A 114 -3.96 -12.01 -3.63
CA VAL A 114 -3.89 -10.56 -3.81
C VAL A 114 -4.44 -10.15 -5.18
N TYR A 115 -3.90 -10.70 -6.26
CA TYR A 115 -4.31 -10.29 -7.60
C TYR A 115 -5.72 -10.75 -7.96
N GLY A 116 -6.13 -11.96 -7.55
CA GLY A 116 -7.49 -12.44 -7.77
C GLY A 116 -8.54 -11.62 -7.00
N GLY A 117 -8.25 -11.21 -5.76
CA GLY A 117 -9.15 -10.35 -5.00
C GLY A 117 -9.27 -8.95 -5.61
N ILE A 118 -8.17 -8.39 -6.13
CA ILE A 118 -8.19 -7.13 -6.87
C ILE A 118 -8.99 -7.27 -8.17
N ALA A 119 -8.72 -8.31 -8.97
CA ALA A 119 -9.43 -8.54 -10.23
C ALA A 119 -10.94 -8.72 -10.03
N TYR A 120 -11.33 -9.46 -8.99
CA TYR A 120 -12.75 -9.62 -8.62
C TYR A 120 -13.41 -8.28 -8.27
N ALA A 121 -12.71 -7.40 -7.54
CA ALA A 121 -13.21 -6.07 -7.22
C ALA A 121 -13.27 -5.16 -8.46
N GLU A 122 -12.29 -5.26 -9.35
CA GLU A 122 -12.25 -4.52 -10.62
C GLU A 122 -13.43 -4.90 -11.53
N ASP A 123 -13.86 -6.17 -11.55
CA ASP A 123 -15.08 -6.61 -12.24
C ASP A 123 -16.36 -5.97 -11.65
N LEU A 124 -16.31 -5.50 -10.41
CA LEU A 124 -17.35 -4.72 -9.72
C LEU A 124 -17.16 -3.20 -9.83
N ASP A 125 -16.25 -2.74 -10.70
CA ASP A 125 -15.83 -1.34 -10.86
C ASP A 125 -15.19 -0.72 -9.60
N ILE A 126 -14.65 -1.56 -8.71
CA ILE A 126 -13.97 -1.15 -7.47
C ILE A 126 -12.46 -1.30 -7.65
N SER A 127 -11.76 -0.17 -7.77
CA SER A 127 -10.30 -0.14 -7.73
C SER A 127 -9.78 -0.37 -6.30
N PRO A 128 -8.51 -0.80 -6.14
CA PRO A 128 -7.85 -0.86 -4.84
C PRO A 128 -8.06 0.43 -4.01
N LEU A 129 -8.51 0.27 -2.76
CA LEU A 129 -8.92 1.41 -1.92
C LEU A 129 -7.73 2.20 -1.38
N ASP A 130 -6.57 1.55 -1.25
CA ASP A 130 -5.36 2.16 -0.70
C ASP A 130 -4.41 2.62 -1.80
N LYS A 131 -4.12 3.94 -1.83
CA LYS A 131 -3.24 4.57 -2.81
C LYS A 131 -1.80 4.05 -2.77
N ASP A 132 -1.36 3.51 -1.62
CA ASP A 132 -0.01 2.95 -1.49
C ASP A 132 0.17 1.68 -2.33
N TRP A 133 -0.92 1.10 -2.86
CA TRP A 133 -0.87 0.06 -3.88
C TRP A 133 -0.07 0.46 -5.12
N ALA A 134 -0.06 1.75 -5.47
CA ALA A 134 0.76 2.27 -6.58
C ALA A 134 2.28 2.06 -6.36
N VAL A 135 2.69 1.69 -5.14
CA VAL A 135 4.08 1.39 -4.76
C VAL A 135 4.23 -0.04 -4.26
N SER A 136 3.39 -0.48 -3.32
CA SER A 136 3.55 -1.78 -2.65
C SER A 136 3.42 -2.96 -3.60
N GLN A 137 2.63 -2.84 -4.67
CA GLN A 137 2.51 -3.85 -5.72
C GLN A 137 3.86 -4.29 -6.31
N TYR A 138 4.89 -3.43 -6.24
CA TYR A 138 6.23 -3.75 -6.72
C TYR A 138 7.04 -4.64 -5.78
N VAL A 139 6.49 -5.05 -4.65
CA VAL A 139 6.99 -6.17 -3.85
C VAL A 139 6.48 -7.51 -4.41
N LEU A 140 5.36 -7.54 -5.12
CA LEU A 140 4.86 -8.74 -5.80
C LEU A 140 5.49 -8.88 -7.19
N ALA A 141 5.64 -10.10 -7.69
CA ALA A 141 5.89 -10.31 -9.11
C ALA A 141 4.72 -9.72 -9.92
N ALA A 142 5.00 -9.31 -11.16
CA ALA A 142 3.93 -8.83 -12.03
C ALA A 142 2.91 -9.94 -12.27
N ASP A 143 1.64 -9.57 -12.38
CA ASP A 143 0.57 -10.53 -12.69
C ASP A 143 0.68 -10.95 -14.16
N THR A 144 1.35 -12.08 -14.37
CA THR A 144 1.73 -12.63 -15.68
C THR A 144 1.76 -14.15 -15.56
N ASP A 145 1.82 -14.84 -16.70
CA ASP A 145 1.85 -16.31 -16.78
C ASP A 145 3.11 -16.97 -16.13
N GLU A 146 4.02 -16.18 -15.56
CA GLU A 146 5.18 -16.68 -14.81
C GLU A 146 4.81 -17.31 -13.46
N VAL A 147 3.71 -16.85 -12.86
CA VAL A 147 3.14 -17.43 -11.62
C VAL A 147 1.96 -18.31 -12.02
N GLU A 148 1.89 -19.53 -11.48
CA GLU A 148 0.78 -20.44 -11.75
C GLU A 148 -0.55 -19.82 -11.29
N LEU A 149 -1.52 -19.74 -12.19
CA LEU A 149 -2.87 -19.28 -11.89
C LEU A 149 -3.63 -20.37 -11.15
N LEU A 150 -4.13 -20.04 -9.95
CA LEU A 150 -4.93 -20.93 -9.13
C LEU A 150 -6.42 -20.61 -9.31
N ASP A 151 -7.24 -21.66 -9.34
CA ASP A 151 -8.71 -21.52 -9.33
C ASP A 151 -9.18 -21.22 -7.90
N LEU A 152 -9.22 -19.94 -7.55
CA LEU A 152 -9.70 -19.44 -6.27
C LEU A 152 -11.10 -18.85 -6.44
N GLU A 153 -12.02 -19.24 -5.56
CA GLU A 153 -13.34 -18.63 -5.48
C GLU A 153 -13.28 -17.31 -4.69
N PHE A 154 -13.85 -16.26 -5.28
CA PHE A 154 -14.05 -14.94 -4.69
C PHE A 154 -15.55 -14.64 -4.62
N GLY A 155 -15.93 -13.71 -3.74
CA GLY A 155 -17.31 -13.55 -3.34
C GLY A 155 -17.72 -14.54 -2.24
N LYS A 156 -18.95 -14.43 -1.79
CA LYS A 156 -19.54 -15.31 -0.79
C LYS A 156 -20.86 -15.85 -1.32
N ASP A 157 -21.00 -17.18 -1.34
CA ASP A 157 -22.19 -17.85 -1.86
C ASP A 157 -22.49 -17.47 -3.34
N GLY A 158 -21.44 -17.17 -4.12
CA GLY A 158 -21.52 -16.79 -5.54
C GLY A 158 -21.92 -15.34 -5.81
N MET A 159 -21.90 -14.47 -4.80
CA MET A 159 -22.24 -13.04 -4.94
C MET A 159 -21.31 -12.14 -4.10
N PRO A 160 -21.22 -10.84 -4.40
CA PRO A 160 -20.46 -9.92 -3.57
C PRO A 160 -21.05 -9.84 -2.15
N PHE A 161 -20.19 -9.93 -1.15
CA PHE A 161 -20.55 -9.68 0.24
C PHE A 161 -19.63 -8.59 0.79
N TYR A 162 -20.14 -7.37 0.87
CA TYR A 162 -19.38 -6.21 1.32
C TYR A 162 -19.45 -6.06 2.83
N ASN A 163 -18.31 -6.23 3.52
CA ASN A 163 -18.19 -5.89 4.92
C ASN A 163 -17.46 -4.54 5.07
N SER A 164 -18.17 -3.51 5.53
CA SER A 164 -17.62 -2.17 5.62
C SER A 164 -16.47 -2.11 6.62
N GLY A 165 -15.31 -1.65 6.15
CA GLY A 165 -14.23 -1.21 7.01
C GLY A 165 -14.53 0.16 7.65
N PRO A 166 -13.84 0.51 8.74
CA PRO A 166 -14.03 1.79 9.43
C PRO A 166 -13.64 3.02 8.61
N TYR A 167 -12.88 2.83 7.53
CA TYR A 167 -12.37 3.89 6.65
C TYR A 167 -12.99 3.84 5.23
N ASP A 168 -13.93 2.93 5.00
CA ASP A 168 -14.50 2.72 3.67
C ASP A 168 -15.53 3.83 3.37
N ASN A 169 -15.54 4.35 2.13
CA ASN A 169 -16.66 5.15 1.64
C ASN A 169 -17.84 4.23 1.27
N VAL A 170 -18.66 3.91 2.28
CA VAL A 170 -19.80 2.98 2.14
C VAL A 170 -20.75 3.43 1.03
N LYS A 171 -21.09 4.71 0.94
CA LYS A 171 -22.01 5.25 -0.09
C LYS A 171 -21.48 4.95 -1.49
N GLN A 172 -20.22 5.26 -1.75
CA GLN A 172 -19.59 5.04 -3.05
C GLN A 172 -19.51 3.55 -3.40
N ILE A 173 -19.17 2.69 -2.44
CA ILE A 173 -19.07 1.24 -2.69
C ILE A 173 -20.45 0.65 -3.03
N ILE A 174 -21.49 1.03 -2.29
CA ILE A 174 -22.86 0.58 -2.56
C ILE A 174 -23.32 1.02 -3.95
N GLN A 175 -23.06 2.28 -4.35
CA GLN A 175 -23.38 2.76 -5.70
C GLN A 175 -22.68 1.98 -6.81
N LYS A 176 -21.41 1.59 -6.60
CA LYS A 176 -20.67 0.72 -7.53
C LYS A 176 -21.31 -0.65 -7.64
N LEU A 177 -21.68 -1.26 -6.51
CA LEU A 177 -22.37 -2.56 -6.49
C LEU A 177 -23.75 -2.49 -7.17
N ASP A 178 -24.53 -1.44 -6.92
CA ASP A 178 -25.81 -1.21 -7.60
C ASP A 178 -25.63 -1.08 -9.11
N THR A 179 -24.54 -0.46 -9.57
CA THR A 179 -24.23 -0.30 -10.99
C THR A 179 -23.75 -1.61 -11.62
N ALA A 180 -22.86 -2.34 -10.94
CA ALA A 180 -22.20 -3.53 -11.47
C ALA A 180 -23.12 -4.76 -11.50
N VAL A 181 -23.81 -5.03 -10.38
CA VAL A 181 -24.62 -6.24 -10.22
C VAL A 181 -26.11 -5.95 -9.99
N GLY A 182 -26.48 -4.73 -9.63
CA GLY A 182 -27.87 -4.34 -9.36
C GLY A 182 -28.29 -4.54 -7.90
N PRO A 183 -29.22 -3.72 -7.39
CA PRO A 183 -29.75 -3.87 -6.04
C PRO A 183 -30.30 -5.27 -5.77
N GLY A 184 -29.90 -5.87 -4.65
CA GLY A 184 -30.32 -7.22 -4.24
C GLY A 184 -29.47 -8.37 -4.79
N ASN A 185 -28.49 -8.08 -5.66
CA ASN A 185 -27.51 -9.06 -6.15
C ASN A 185 -26.17 -9.00 -5.40
N TYR A 186 -26.15 -8.36 -4.23
CA TYR A 186 -25.05 -8.37 -3.28
C TYR A 186 -25.61 -8.33 -1.86
N HIS A 187 -24.77 -8.70 -0.89
CA HIS A 187 -25.03 -8.53 0.53
C HIS A 187 -24.04 -7.52 1.10
N TYR A 188 -24.44 -6.81 2.16
CA TYR A 188 -23.51 -5.97 2.88
C TYR A 188 -23.78 -5.96 4.38
N LEU A 189 -22.73 -5.73 5.15
CA LEU A 189 -22.78 -5.45 6.58
C LEU A 189 -22.11 -4.09 6.81
N SER A 190 -22.90 -3.11 7.27
CA SER A 190 -22.43 -1.74 7.48
C SER A 190 -22.25 -1.45 8.96
N HIS A 191 -21.05 -1.00 9.33
CA HIS A 191 -20.64 -0.63 10.68
C HIS A 191 -20.60 0.91 10.83
N VAL A 192 -21.68 1.61 10.47
CA VAL A 192 -21.75 3.06 10.67
C VAL A 192 -22.03 3.35 12.14
N GLY A 193 -21.05 3.93 12.84
CA GLY A 193 -21.23 4.47 14.20
C GLY A 193 -21.57 3.46 15.29
N GLY A 194 -21.15 2.19 15.14
CA GLY A 194 -21.47 1.13 16.11
C GLY A 194 -22.94 0.70 16.13
N PHE A 195 -23.74 1.16 15.17
CA PHE A 195 -25.09 0.67 14.92
C PHE A 195 -25.08 -0.27 13.72
N ASP A 196 -25.59 -1.48 13.92
CA ASP A 196 -25.91 -2.42 12.84
C ASP A 196 -27.10 -1.85 12.05
N LEU A 197 -26.85 -1.45 10.80
CA LEU A 197 -27.88 -0.93 9.89
C LEU A 197 -28.42 -2.02 8.93
N SER A 198 -28.19 -3.30 9.21
CA SER A 198 -28.71 -4.39 8.37
C SER A 198 -30.25 -4.27 8.24
N GLY A 199 -30.72 -4.03 7.01
CA GLY A 199 -32.15 -3.85 6.71
C GLY A 199 -32.63 -2.40 6.53
N ILE A 200 -31.73 -1.41 6.60
CA ILE A 200 -32.04 -0.02 6.23
C ILE A 200 -31.74 0.18 4.74
N ASP A 201 -32.77 0.55 3.98
CA ASP A 201 -32.64 0.94 2.57
C ASP A 201 -31.98 2.32 2.50
N PHE A 202 -30.76 2.38 1.97
CA PHE A 202 -30.02 3.63 1.81
C PHE A 202 -30.71 4.60 0.84
N ASN A 203 -31.61 4.14 -0.03
CA ASN A 203 -32.42 5.03 -0.87
C ASN A 203 -33.45 5.83 -0.06
N ASP A 204 -33.78 5.41 1.16
CA ASP A 204 -34.71 6.09 2.06
C ASP A 204 -33.98 7.02 3.05
N LEU A 205 -32.64 7.07 2.98
CA LEU A 205 -31.83 8.02 3.72
C LEU A 205 -31.53 9.21 2.82
N ASP A 206 -32.28 10.30 3.02
CA ASP A 206 -31.96 11.64 2.50
C ASP A 206 -30.63 12.09 3.12
N PHE A 207 -29.52 11.69 2.52
CA PHE A 207 -28.21 12.28 2.78
C PHE A 207 -28.14 13.55 1.94
N ASP A 208 -28.23 14.70 2.62
CA ASP A 208 -27.96 16.00 2.00
C ASP A 208 -26.61 15.93 1.27
N ASP A 209 -26.63 16.25 -0.03
CA ASP A 209 -25.54 16.10 -0.99
C ASP A 209 -24.50 17.24 -0.86
N ASP A 210 -24.26 17.72 0.36
CA ASP A 210 -23.46 18.91 0.67
C ASP A 210 -22.07 18.53 1.22
N ASP A 211 -21.32 17.71 0.50
CA ASP A 211 -19.86 17.59 0.67
C ASP A 211 -19.19 17.34 -0.70
N ASP A 212 -19.52 18.20 -1.67
CA ASP A 212 -18.66 18.51 -2.81
C ASP A 212 -17.91 19.81 -2.44
N ASP A 213 -16.70 19.68 -1.90
CA ASP A 213 -15.60 20.66 -2.03
C ASP A 213 -14.32 20.06 -1.41
N ASP A 214 -13.70 19.15 -2.16
CA ASP A 214 -12.28 18.81 -2.03
C ASP A 214 -11.44 20.01 -2.57
N ASP A 215 -11.45 21.14 -1.86
CA ASP A 215 -10.53 22.25 -2.08
C ASP A 215 -9.28 22.02 -1.22
N TRP A 216 -8.41 21.12 -1.70
CA TRP A 216 -7.07 20.95 -1.15
C TRP A 216 -6.24 22.15 -1.57
N GLU A 217 -6.16 23.16 -0.71
CA GLU A 217 -5.19 24.25 -0.85
C GLU A 217 -3.78 23.65 -1.04
N GLU A 218 -3.24 23.89 -2.23
CA GLU A 218 -1.88 23.59 -2.61
C GLU A 218 -0.99 24.54 -1.79
N ASP A 219 -0.34 24.04 -0.74
CA ASP A 219 0.70 24.78 -0.02
C ASP A 219 1.83 25.09 -1.01
N GLU A 220 1.77 26.27 -1.63
CA GLU A 220 2.87 26.85 -2.40
C GLU A 220 4.04 27.09 -1.44
N ASP A 221 5.09 26.28 -1.58
CA ASP A 221 6.40 26.48 -0.97
C ASP A 221 6.93 27.87 -1.38
N ASP A 222 6.81 28.82 -0.46
CA ASP A 222 7.21 30.22 -0.61
C ASP A 222 8.70 30.34 -0.94
N GLU A 223 8.95 31.21 -1.91
CA GLU A 223 10.20 31.37 -2.61
C GLU A 223 11.31 31.91 -1.71
N ASN A 224 12.55 31.58 -2.09
CA ASN A 224 13.75 32.18 -1.52
C ASN A 224 13.71 33.70 -1.70
N GLU A 225 13.60 34.46 -0.61
CA GLU A 225 13.97 35.88 -0.61
C GLU A 225 15.47 36.02 -0.34
N ASP A 226 16.16 36.42 -1.42
CA ASP A 226 17.50 36.99 -1.44
C ASP A 226 17.52 38.31 -0.65
N ASP A 227 18.16 38.32 0.52
CA ASP A 227 18.57 39.57 1.16
C ASP A 227 19.98 39.97 0.69
N ASP A 228 19.96 40.88 -0.29
CA ASP A 228 21.05 41.72 -0.76
C ASP A 228 21.38 42.78 0.31
N GLU A 229 22.52 42.66 0.99
CA GLU A 229 23.21 43.81 1.58
C GLU A 229 24.64 43.89 1.03
N GLY A 230 24.81 44.76 0.04
CA GLY A 230 26.10 45.10 -0.54
C GLY A 230 27.08 45.75 0.44
N PHE A 231 28.35 45.43 0.27
CA PHE A 231 29.43 46.37 0.54
C PHE A 231 30.55 46.18 -0.49
N THR A 232 30.79 47.27 -1.22
CA THR A 232 31.85 47.47 -2.19
C THR A 232 33.22 47.52 -1.53
N ASP A 233 34.24 46.87 -2.10
CA ASP A 233 35.45 47.63 -2.46
C ASP A 233 36.25 47.00 -3.60
N PHE A 234 36.87 47.91 -4.30
CA PHE A 234 37.60 47.85 -5.55
C PHE A 234 39.01 47.27 -5.34
N GLU A 235 39.50 46.38 -6.20
CA GLU A 235 40.89 46.45 -6.68
C GLU A 235 41.09 45.66 -7.98
N GLU A 236 41.24 46.45 -9.04
CA GLU A 236 41.91 46.16 -10.30
C GLU A 236 43.24 45.41 -10.07
N ILE A 237 43.56 44.37 -10.87
CA ILE A 237 44.89 44.16 -11.50
C ILE A 237 44.79 43.07 -12.59
N LYS A 238 44.79 43.57 -13.83
CA LYS A 238 45.53 43.18 -15.05
C LYS A 238 45.70 41.72 -15.46
N ASP A 239 45.30 41.50 -16.72
CA ASP A 239 45.80 40.53 -17.70
C ASP A 239 47.28 40.16 -17.53
N GLU A 240 47.60 38.87 -17.72
CA GLU A 240 48.40 38.42 -18.87
C GLU A 240 48.59 36.88 -18.89
N LYS A 241 48.24 36.30 -20.06
CA LYS A 241 48.72 35.05 -20.70
C LYS A 241 48.40 33.68 -20.10
#